data_AF-C4P8B4-F1
#
_entry.id   AF-C4P8B4-F1
#
_cell.length_a   1.000
_cell.length_b   1.000
_cell.length_c   1.000
_cell.angle_alpha   90.00
_cell.angle_beta   90.00
_cell.angle_gamma   90.00
#
_symmetry.space_group_name_H-M   'P 1'
#
loop_
_entity.id
_entity.type
_entity.pdbx_description
1 polymer ?
#
loop_
_entity_poly.entity_id
_entity_poly.type
_entity_poly.pdbx_seq_one_letter_code
_entity_poly.pdbx_strand_id
1 'polypeptide(L)'
;AEPTKRITDIGPPNYEKFLHPVIRKNYGKWLYHESLAPGVLCHVAESGDKIYSVRAASPRLLSVDTIRLFADLADKYCGGYLRFTSRNNVEFLLDDPGKIEPL
;
A
#
# COMPACT_ATOMS: atom_id res chain seq x y z
N ALA A 1 -4.33 41.59 3.89
CA ALA A 1 -4.64 40.23 4.40
C ALA A 1 -3.66 39.95 5.53
N GLU A 2 -4.13 39.47 6.69
CA GLU A 2 -3.22 39.09 7.77
C GLU A 2 -2.37 37.88 7.37
N PRO A 3 -1.08 37.83 7.73
CA PRO A 3 -0.22 36.70 7.41
C PRO A 3 -0.66 35.46 8.20
N THR A 4 -0.92 34.36 7.48
CA THR A 4 -1.22 33.06 8.08
C THR A 4 -0.10 32.65 9.05
N LYS A 5 -0.49 32.31 10.29
CA LYS A 5 0.44 31.84 11.34
C LYS A 5 1.14 30.56 10.90
N ARG A 6 2.48 30.55 10.96
CA ARG A 6 3.31 29.37 10.65
C ARG A 6 2.96 28.21 11.58
N ILE A 7 2.76 27.04 10.99
CA ILE A 7 2.51 25.79 11.71
C ILE A 7 3.83 25.01 11.82
N THR A 8 4.17 24.53 13.02
CA THR A 8 5.40 23.75 13.32
C THR A 8 5.07 22.56 14.24
N ASP A 9 6.02 21.63 14.42
CA ASP A 9 5.91 20.51 15.39
C ASP A 9 4.73 19.55 15.17
N ILE A 10 4.27 19.43 13.91
CA ILE A 10 3.08 18.63 13.56
C ILE A 10 3.35 17.14 13.35
N GLY A 11 4.62 16.73 13.28
CA GLY A 11 4.99 15.34 13.02
C GLY A 11 4.51 14.80 11.67
N PRO A 12 4.54 13.46 11.47
CA PRO A 12 4.00 12.83 10.28
C PRO A 12 2.47 12.75 10.33
N PRO A 13 1.80 12.66 9.17
CA PRO A 13 0.40 12.25 9.17
C PRO A 13 0.26 10.84 9.76
N ASN A 14 -0.77 10.63 10.58
CA ASN A 14 -1.05 9.31 11.15
C ASN A 14 -1.21 8.26 10.02
N TYR A 15 -0.43 7.19 10.08
CA TYR A 15 -0.40 6.12 9.09
C TYR A 15 -1.76 5.44 8.88
N GLU A 16 -2.61 5.42 9.92
CA GLU A 16 -3.95 4.82 9.85
C GLU A 16 -4.80 5.44 8.75
N LYS A 17 -4.55 6.71 8.38
CA LYS A 17 -5.22 7.41 7.28
C LYS A 17 -4.98 6.75 5.92
N PHE A 18 -3.84 6.08 5.75
CA PHE A 18 -3.38 5.50 4.49
C PHE A 18 -3.46 3.98 4.44
N LEU A 19 -4.03 3.33 5.46
CA LEU A 19 -4.23 1.89 5.45
C LEU A 19 -5.37 1.52 4.49
N HIS A 20 -5.15 0.47 3.70
CA HIS A 20 -6.19 -0.20 2.93
C HIS A 20 -7.33 -0.63 3.89
N PRO A 21 -8.62 -0.51 3.51
CA PRO A 21 -9.75 -0.85 4.40
C PRO A 21 -9.66 -2.24 5.02
N VAL A 22 -9.25 -3.24 4.24
CA VAL A 22 -9.03 -4.63 4.74
C VAL A 22 -7.92 -4.67 5.79
N ILE A 23 -6.82 -3.92 5.62
CA ILE A 23 -5.76 -3.86 6.63
C ILE A 23 -6.24 -3.15 7.89
N ARG A 24 -6.97 -2.04 7.75
CA ARG A 24 -7.49 -1.29 8.89
C ARG A 24 -8.47 -2.14 9.71
N LYS A 25 -9.39 -2.85 9.05
CA LYS A 25 -10.36 -3.75 9.69
C LYS A 25 -9.70 -4.88 10.47
N ASN A 26 -8.61 -5.42 9.92
CA ASN A 26 -7.92 -6.61 10.45
C ASN A 26 -6.58 -6.28 11.13
N TYR A 27 -6.38 -5.02 11.53
CA TYR A 27 -5.12 -4.58 12.11
C TYR A 27 -4.82 -5.36 13.40
N GLY A 28 -3.68 -6.06 13.43
CA GLY A 28 -3.28 -6.91 14.54
C GLY A 28 -4.00 -8.26 14.64
N LYS A 29 -4.81 -8.64 13.63
CA LYS A 29 -5.66 -9.86 13.63
C LYS A 29 -5.39 -10.74 12.40
N TRP A 30 -4.11 -11.06 12.19
CA TRP A 30 -3.66 -11.88 11.06
C TRP A 30 -3.36 -13.29 11.53
N LEU A 31 -3.87 -14.30 10.80
CA LEU A 31 -3.61 -15.70 11.10
C LEU A 31 -2.28 -16.16 10.52
N TYR A 32 -2.10 -15.96 9.21
CA TYR A 32 -0.92 -16.41 8.49
C TYR A 32 -0.73 -15.65 7.17
N HIS A 33 0.40 -15.91 6.53
CA HIS A 33 0.68 -15.48 5.16
C HIS A 33 1.15 -16.67 4.31
N GLU A 34 0.95 -16.59 3.01
CA GLU A 34 1.38 -17.58 2.04
C GLU A 34 1.96 -16.91 0.79
N SER A 35 3.11 -17.42 0.32
CA SER A 35 3.72 -16.99 -0.94
C SER A 35 3.04 -17.73 -2.09
N LEU A 36 2.29 -17.01 -2.92
CA LEU A 36 1.52 -17.61 -4.01
C LEU A 36 2.33 -17.72 -5.30
N ALA A 37 3.20 -16.74 -5.55
CA ALA A 37 4.07 -16.66 -6.70
C ALA A 37 5.25 -15.72 -6.38
N PRO A 38 6.32 -15.69 -7.21
CA PRO A 38 7.36 -14.67 -7.08
C PRO A 38 6.77 -13.26 -7.04
N GLY A 39 6.97 -12.55 -5.94
CA GLY A 39 6.44 -11.20 -5.75
C GLY A 39 5.00 -11.11 -5.26
N VAL A 40 4.28 -12.22 -5.06
CA VAL A 40 2.88 -12.22 -4.61
C VAL A 40 2.75 -12.91 -3.25
N LEU A 41 2.32 -12.15 -2.24
CA LEU A 41 2.12 -12.61 -0.87
C LEU A 41 0.67 -12.40 -0.44
N CYS A 42 -0.01 -13.45 -0.02
CA CYS A 42 -1.37 -13.38 0.52
C CYS A 42 -1.32 -13.40 2.04
N HIS A 43 -2.04 -12.49 2.69
CA HIS A 43 -2.26 -12.50 4.14
C HIS A 43 -3.71 -12.85 4.42
N VAL A 44 -3.94 -13.75 5.37
CA VAL A 44 -5.28 -14.19 5.77
C VAL A 44 -5.54 -13.72 7.19
N ALA A 45 -6.62 -12.95 7.35
CA ALA A 45 -7.07 -12.46 8.65
C ALA A 45 -7.87 -13.51 9.42
N GLU A 46 -8.01 -13.32 10.73
CA GLU A 46 -8.90 -14.13 11.58
C GLU A 46 -10.36 -14.09 11.11
N SER A 47 -10.78 -12.98 10.48
CA SER A 47 -12.10 -12.80 9.88
C SER A 47 -12.33 -13.62 8.60
N GLY A 48 -11.28 -14.20 8.03
CA GLY A 48 -11.28 -14.82 6.71
C GLY A 48 -11.00 -13.84 5.55
N ASP A 49 -10.94 -12.52 5.81
CA ASP A 49 -10.54 -11.54 4.80
C ASP A 49 -9.11 -11.84 4.31
N LYS A 50 -8.89 -11.61 3.01
CA LYS A 50 -7.58 -11.78 2.39
C LYS A 50 -7.10 -10.46 1.79
N ILE A 51 -5.79 -10.26 1.82
CA ILE A 51 -5.15 -9.17 1.07
C ILE A 51 -3.85 -9.65 0.42
N TYR A 52 -3.64 -9.23 -0.82
CA TYR A 52 -2.55 -9.63 -1.67
C TYR A 52 -1.58 -8.48 -1.84
N SER A 53 -0.34 -8.66 -1.38
CA SER A 53 0.77 -7.76 -1.67
C SER A 53 1.46 -8.20 -2.95
N VAL A 54 1.36 -7.38 -4.00
CA VAL A 54 2.11 -7.55 -5.25
C VAL A 54 3.33 -6.63 -5.20
N ARG A 55 4.51 -7.23 -5.14
CA ARG A 55 5.79 -6.54 -4.92
C ARG A 55 6.56 -6.41 -6.23
N ALA A 56 6.95 -5.18 -6.55
CA ALA A 56 7.84 -4.86 -7.66
C ALA A 56 9.11 -4.14 -7.18
N ALA A 57 10.22 -4.37 -7.87
CA ALA A 57 11.46 -3.67 -7.61
C ALA A 57 11.33 -2.19 -7.99
N SER A 58 11.99 -1.31 -7.23
CA SER A 58 12.18 0.08 -7.63
C SER A 58 13.67 0.45 -7.50
N PRO A 59 14.20 1.34 -8.34
CA PRO A 59 15.60 1.79 -8.25
C PRO A 59 15.90 2.66 -7.03
N ARG A 60 14.98 2.79 -6.05
CA ARG A 60 15.00 3.69 -4.90
C ARG A 60 14.94 5.18 -5.26
N LEU A 61 15.82 5.65 -6.13
CA LEU A 61 15.77 7.01 -6.68
C LEU A 61 14.72 7.05 -7.78
N LEU A 62 13.65 7.82 -7.57
CA LEU A 62 12.50 7.88 -8.46
C LEU A 62 12.21 9.32 -8.90
N SER A 63 11.81 9.49 -10.15
CA SER A 63 11.17 10.72 -10.61
C SER A 63 9.78 10.86 -10.01
N VAL A 64 9.29 12.09 -9.88
CA VAL A 64 7.88 12.37 -9.57
C VAL A 64 6.93 11.71 -10.58
N ASP A 65 7.35 11.55 -11.84
CA ASP A 65 6.53 10.89 -12.87
C ASP A 65 6.38 9.39 -12.61
N THR A 66 7.44 8.74 -12.11
CA THR A 66 7.36 7.33 -11.71
C THR A 66 6.48 7.14 -10.47
N ILE A 67 6.53 8.09 -9.52
CA ILE A 67 5.65 8.06 -8.34
C ILE A 67 4.18 8.22 -8.77
N ARG A 68 3.89 9.14 -9.71
CA ARG A 68 2.54 9.31 -10.27
C ARG A 68 2.07 8.07 -11.04
N LEU A 69 2.95 7.44 -11.82
CA LEU A 69 2.66 6.16 -12.47
C LEU A 69 2.25 5.09 -11.44
N PHE A 70 2.96 4.99 -10.31
CA PHE A 70 2.58 4.06 -9.25
C PHE A 70 1.24 4.43 -8.61
N ALA A 71 0.94 5.72 -8.45
CA ALA A 71 -0.37 6.16 -7.97
C ALA A 71 -1.49 5.80 -8.96
N ASP A 72 -1.29 6.01 -10.26
CA ASP A 72 -2.26 5.65 -11.30
C ASP A 72 -2.53 4.14 -11.34
N LEU A 73 -1.48 3.31 -11.19
CA LEU A 73 -1.62 1.86 -11.02
C LEU A 73 -2.40 1.53 -9.75
N ALA A 74 -2.11 2.22 -8.64
CA ALA A 74 -2.80 1.97 -7.39
C ALA A 74 -4.28 2.34 -7.46
N ASP A 75 -4.63 3.46 -8.07
CA ASP A 75 -6.01 3.88 -8.30
C ASP A 75 -6.77 2.87 -9.16
N LYS A 76 -6.12 2.36 -10.21
CA LYS A 76 -6.72 1.38 -11.13
C LYS A 76 -6.93 0.00 -10.51
N TYR A 77 -5.95 -0.51 -9.75
CA TYR A 77 -5.93 -1.92 -9.34
C TYR A 77 -6.19 -2.15 -7.85
N CYS A 78 -5.79 -1.23 -6.97
CA CYS A 78 -5.85 -1.41 -5.52
C CYS A 78 -6.43 -0.20 -4.76
N GLY A 79 -7.39 0.50 -5.37
CA GLY A 79 -8.19 1.54 -4.71
C GLY A 79 -7.38 2.73 -4.17
N GLY A 80 -6.23 3.01 -4.77
CA GLY A 80 -5.31 4.08 -4.37
C GLY A 80 -4.34 3.71 -3.24
N TYR A 81 -4.25 2.42 -2.86
CA TYR A 81 -3.40 1.98 -1.76
C TYR A 81 -2.14 1.26 -2.23
N LEU A 82 -0.98 1.82 -1.89
CA LEU A 82 0.33 1.20 -2.06
C LEU A 82 1.19 1.48 -0.83
N ARG A 83 2.31 0.76 -0.69
CA ARG A 83 3.35 1.06 0.29
C ARG A 83 4.73 0.77 -0.25
N PHE A 84 5.75 1.31 0.42
CA PHE A 84 7.14 0.94 0.19
C PHE A 84 7.65 0.03 1.30
N THR A 85 8.43 -0.96 0.92
CA THR A 85 9.14 -1.84 1.86
C THR A 85 10.42 -1.18 2.38
N SER A 86 10.99 -1.72 3.45
CA SER A 86 12.29 -1.27 4.00
C SER A 86 13.47 -1.40 3.03
N ARG A 87 13.32 -2.20 1.95
CA ARG A 87 14.32 -2.33 0.87
C ARG A 87 13.97 -1.54 -0.38
N ASN A 88 13.07 -0.55 -0.26
CA ASN A 88 12.65 0.36 -1.32
C ASN A 88 11.87 -0.29 -2.48
N ASN A 89 11.45 -1.56 -2.36
CA ASN A 89 10.47 -2.13 -3.29
C ASN A 89 9.10 -1.49 -3.06
N VAL A 90 8.31 -1.35 -4.12
CA VAL A 90 6.91 -0.93 -4.05
C VAL A 90 6.02 -2.15 -3.89
N GLU A 91 4.97 -2.03 -3.08
CA GLU A 91 3.92 -3.04 -2.92
C GLU A 91 2.55 -2.42 -3.17
N PHE A 92 1.79 -3.03 -4.07
CA PHE A 92 0.38 -2.77 -4.31
C PHE A 92 -0.45 -3.72 -3.44
N LEU A 93 -1.57 -3.25 -2.89
CA LEU A 93 -2.35 -3.96 -1.87
C LEU A 93 -3.75 -4.28 -2.39
N LEU A 94 -3.94 -5.47 -2.96
CA LEU A 94 -5.17 -5.85 -3.66
C LEU A 94 -6.06 -6.70 -2.74
N ASP A 95 -7.36 -6.45 -2.77
CA ASP A 95 -8.40 -7.30 -2.15
C ASP A 95 -9.13 -8.20 -3.16
N ASP A 96 -8.97 -7.93 -4.46
CA ASP A 96 -9.46 -8.75 -5.56
C ASP A 96 -8.30 -9.52 -6.24
N PRO A 97 -8.23 -10.85 -6.11
CA PRO A 97 -7.19 -11.65 -6.74
C PRO A 97 -7.23 -11.62 -8.27
N GLY A 98 -8.39 -11.32 -8.90
CA GLY A 98 -8.52 -11.20 -10.35
C GLY A 98 -7.74 -10.04 -10.95
N LYS A 99 -7.27 -9.10 -10.12
CA LYS A 99 -6.47 -7.94 -10.51
C LYS A 99 -4.97 -8.14 -10.36
N ILE A 100 -4.50 -9.29 -9.88
CA ILE A 100 -3.07 -9.58 -9.70
C ILE A 100 -2.37 -9.70 -11.05
N GLU A 101 -2.87 -10.56 -11.95
CA GLU A 101 -2.24 -10.76 -13.27
C GLU A 101 -2.34 -9.54 -14.20
N PRO A 102 -3.45 -8.76 -14.19
CA PRO A 102 -3.53 -7.53 -14.98
C PRO A 102 -2.68 -6.34 -14.48
N LEU A 103 -2.13 -6.41 -13.27
CA LEU A 103 -1.27 -5.39 -12.66
C LEU A 103 0.21 -5.65 -12.97
#